data_AF-A0A0A2TG44-F1
#
_entry.id   AF-A0A0A2TG44-F1
#
_cell.length_a   1.000
_cell.length_b   1.000
_cell.length_c   1.000
_cell.angle_alpha   90.00
_cell.angle_beta   90.00
_cell.angle_gamma   90.00
#
_symmetry.space_group_name_H-M   'P 1'
#
loop_
_entity.id
_entity.type
_entity.pdbx_description
1 polymer ?
#
loop_
_entity_poly.entity_id
_entity_poly.type
_entity_poly.pdbx_seq_one_letter_code
_entity_poly.pdbx_strand_id
1 'polypeptide(L)'
;MRHCTVGFLILVISTILIGCEDSSEQVSASLEKKIEQKESIIENVKKEVEQLQKELQSKNQDVLDLEEKQEHTEELLHKSLSYLNENQQQKLANSQYKYTLEVNDNPVPKDGSLEIKKEQIKVSLIQRTPNHHVLPTEISRKGRISEDYYTHIKEIAPAPEKTFFTDGTIVTGIHHQFNKSNLQSNITFSITRELKKRLGLHTTSIQVKVK
;
A
#
# COMPACT_ATOMS: atom_id res chain seq x y z
N MET A 1 50.76 42.34 -86.95
CA MET A 1 51.25 41.15 -86.21
C MET A 1 51.26 41.47 -84.73
N ARG A 2 50.90 40.47 -83.89
CA ARG A 2 50.68 40.49 -82.42
C ARG A 2 49.26 40.91 -82.03
N HIS A 3 48.23 40.07 -82.19
CA HIS A 3 47.90 38.78 -81.53
C HIS A 3 47.54 38.88 -80.05
N CYS A 4 46.26 38.55 -79.81
CA CYS A 4 45.83 37.49 -78.89
C CYS A 4 45.91 37.83 -77.39
N THR A 5 44.73 37.95 -76.75
CA THR A 5 44.37 37.62 -75.35
C THR A 5 43.31 38.55 -74.73
N VAL A 6 42.30 38.99 -75.50
CA VAL A 6 41.16 39.77 -74.92
C VAL A 6 39.79 39.14 -75.25
N GLY A 7 39.78 37.93 -75.82
CA GLY A 7 38.57 37.25 -76.31
C GLY A 7 38.03 36.11 -75.45
N PHE A 8 38.58 35.85 -74.26
CA PHE A 8 38.23 34.65 -73.48
C PHE A 8 37.81 34.91 -72.02
N LEU A 9 37.64 36.17 -71.61
CA LEU A 9 37.35 36.51 -70.20
C LEU A 9 35.96 37.11 -69.95
N ILE A 10 35.12 37.26 -70.98
CA ILE A 10 33.76 37.84 -70.86
C ILE A 10 32.66 36.77 -71.02
N LEU A 11 33.00 35.51 -71.33
CA LEU A 11 32.03 34.43 -71.54
C LEU A 11 31.89 33.45 -70.34
N VAL A 12 32.58 33.70 -69.22
CA VAL A 12 32.53 32.85 -68.02
C VAL A 12 31.86 33.53 -66.82
N ILE A 13 31.61 34.84 -66.87
CA ILE A 13 30.98 35.57 -65.75
C ILE A 13 29.44 35.62 -65.88
N SER A 14 28.88 35.31 -67.05
CA SER A 14 27.43 35.38 -67.29
C SER A 14 26.65 34.12 -66.87
N THR A 15 27.30 33.05 -66.40
CA THR A 15 26.63 31.79 -66.01
C THR A 15 26.65 31.50 -64.51
N ILE A 16 27.17 32.40 -63.67
CA ILE A 16 27.19 32.21 -62.21
C ILE A 16 25.99 32.89 -61.50
N LEU A 17 25.12 33.62 -62.23
CA LEU A 17 23.95 34.30 -61.63
C LEU A 17 22.58 33.64 -61.85
N ILE A 18 22.50 32.41 -62.38
CA ILE A 18 21.21 31.68 -62.55
C ILE A 18 21.18 30.45 -61.63
N GLY A 19 21.51 30.63 -60.35
CA GLY A 19 21.64 29.51 -59.41
C GLY A 19 21.29 29.84 -57.96
N CYS A 20 20.42 30.82 -57.71
CA CYS A 20 20.01 31.17 -56.34
C CYS A 20 18.59 31.75 -56.24
N GLU A 21 17.62 31.23 -57.00
CA GLU A 21 16.22 31.67 -56.87
C GLU A 21 15.27 30.56 -56.41
N ASP A 22 15.59 29.27 -56.63
CA ASP A 22 14.77 28.14 -56.14
C ASP A 22 15.03 27.72 -54.68
N SER A 23 16.12 28.15 -54.05
CA SER A 23 16.47 27.73 -52.68
C SER A 23 15.95 28.66 -51.58
N SER A 24 15.53 29.89 -51.92
CA SER A 24 15.02 30.85 -50.92
C SER A 24 13.54 30.63 -50.60
N GLU A 25 12.74 30.26 -51.61
CA GLU A 25 11.29 30.05 -51.49
C GLU A 25 10.95 28.71 -50.80
N GLN A 26 11.78 27.68 -51.01
CA GLN A 26 11.65 26.39 -50.32
C GLN A 26 12.08 26.47 -48.84
N VAL A 27 13.03 27.36 -48.51
CA VAL A 27 13.48 27.61 -47.12
C VAL A 27 12.46 28.47 -46.38
N SER A 28 11.87 29.50 -46.99
CA SER A 28 10.82 30.32 -46.37
C SER A 28 9.57 29.51 -46.04
N ALA A 29 9.06 28.70 -46.98
CA ALA A 29 7.88 27.84 -46.76
C ALA A 29 8.12 26.77 -45.67
N SER A 30 9.34 26.24 -45.56
CA SER A 30 9.74 25.29 -44.50
C SER A 30 9.84 25.95 -43.12
N LEU A 31 10.29 27.22 -43.06
CA LEU A 31 10.28 28.01 -41.82
C LEU A 31 8.87 28.37 -41.38
N GLU A 32 8.00 28.82 -42.29
CA GLU A 32 6.61 29.16 -41.98
C GLU A 32 5.85 27.97 -41.40
N LYS A 33 5.98 26.78 -42.01
CA LYS A 33 5.39 25.55 -41.48
C LYS A 33 5.89 25.18 -40.09
N LYS A 34 7.18 25.41 -39.80
CA LYS A 34 7.75 25.17 -38.46
C LYS A 34 7.26 26.19 -37.43
N ILE A 35 7.04 27.44 -37.84
CA ILE A 35 6.48 28.50 -36.98
C ILE A 35 5.03 28.14 -36.63
N GLU A 36 4.20 27.82 -37.62
CA GLU A 36 2.80 27.43 -37.41
C GLU A 36 2.68 26.17 -36.51
N GLN A 37 3.55 25.17 -36.72
CA GLN A 37 3.63 24.00 -35.85
C GLN A 37 4.01 24.37 -34.41
N LYS A 38 4.99 25.26 -34.22
CA LYS A 38 5.39 25.71 -32.88
C LYS A 38 4.30 26.54 -32.21
N GLU A 39 3.62 27.42 -32.95
CA GLU A 39 2.49 28.21 -32.44
C GLU A 39 1.33 27.33 -32.00
N SER A 40 1.00 26.30 -32.79
CA SER A 40 0.00 25.29 -32.42
C SER A 40 0.38 24.53 -31.14
N ILE A 41 1.65 24.13 -31.00
CA ILE A 41 2.15 23.49 -29.77
C ILE A 41 2.07 24.45 -28.58
N ILE A 42 2.47 25.72 -28.74
CA ILE A 42 2.41 26.72 -27.67
C ILE A 42 0.97 26.92 -27.21
N GLU A 43 0.02 27.02 -28.13
CA GLU A 43 -1.39 27.19 -27.81
C GLU A 43 -1.97 25.96 -27.09
N ASN A 44 -1.60 24.75 -27.53
CA ASN A 44 -2.02 23.52 -26.86
C ASN A 44 -1.43 23.41 -25.45
N VAL A 45 -0.13 23.69 -25.28
CA VAL A 45 0.53 23.71 -23.97
C VAL A 45 -0.10 24.75 -23.06
N LYS A 46 -0.45 25.93 -23.58
CA LYS A 46 -1.12 26.97 -22.79
C LYS A 46 -2.49 26.51 -22.29
N LYS A 47 -3.30 25.88 -23.15
CA LYS A 47 -4.59 25.29 -22.75
C LYS A 47 -4.43 24.19 -21.71
N GLU A 48 -3.43 23.33 -21.87
CA GLU A 48 -3.13 22.27 -20.89
C GLU A 48 -2.71 22.86 -19.54
N VAL A 49 -1.85 23.90 -19.53
CA VAL A 49 -1.47 24.61 -18.30
C VAL A 49 -2.70 25.24 -17.63
N GLU A 50 -3.57 25.91 -18.38
CA GLU A 50 -4.80 26.50 -17.83
C GLU A 50 -5.75 25.43 -17.27
N GLN A 51 -5.86 24.27 -17.93
CA GLN A 51 -6.66 23.15 -17.44
C GLN A 51 -6.07 22.57 -16.15
N LEU A 52 -4.77 22.30 -16.13
CA LEU A 52 -4.09 21.76 -14.94
C LEU A 52 -4.16 22.73 -13.76
N GLN A 53 -4.08 24.04 -14.00
CA GLN A 53 -4.27 25.04 -12.94
C GLN A 53 -5.67 25.00 -12.35
N LYS A 54 -6.71 24.85 -13.17
CA LYS A 54 -8.10 24.69 -12.70
C LYS A 54 -8.29 23.40 -11.91
N GLU A 55 -7.73 22.30 -12.39
CA GLU A 55 -7.77 21.01 -11.68
C GLU A 55 -7.05 21.09 -10.33
N LEU A 56 -5.86 21.71 -10.29
CA LEU A 56 -5.11 21.91 -9.06
C LEU A 56 -5.89 22.77 -8.07
N GLN A 57 -6.49 23.87 -8.52
CA GLN A 57 -7.32 24.72 -7.67
C GLN A 57 -8.53 23.96 -7.12
N SER A 58 -9.21 23.18 -7.95
CA SER A 58 -10.32 22.32 -7.52
C SER A 58 -9.87 21.30 -6.49
N LYS A 59 -8.71 20.66 -6.70
CA LYS A 59 -8.17 19.67 -5.76
C LYS A 59 -7.74 20.30 -4.44
N ASN A 60 -7.21 21.51 -4.45
CA ASN A 60 -6.89 22.24 -3.22
C ASN A 60 -8.16 22.56 -2.42
N GLN A 61 -9.26 22.92 -3.09
CA GLN A 61 -10.54 23.11 -2.41
C GLN A 61 -11.07 21.80 -1.84
N ASP A 62 -11.00 20.69 -2.60
CA ASP A 62 -11.38 19.36 -2.12
C ASP A 62 -10.60 18.99 -0.83
N VAL A 63 -9.31 19.31 -0.77
CA VAL A 63 -8.46 19.04 0.40
C VAL A 63 -8.91 19.86 1.61
N LEU A 64 -9.11 21.18 1.45
CA LEU A 64 -9.58 22.04 2.55
C LEU A 64 -10.94 21.58 3.09
N ASP A 65 -11.87 21.24 2.21
CA ASP A 65 -13.19 20.73 2.59
C ASP A 65 -13.10 19.39 3.35
N LEU A 66 -12.12 18.54 3.00
CA LEU A 66 -11.88 17.28 3.69
C LEU A 66 -11.22 17.48 5.06
N GLU A 67 -10.29 18.43 5.17
CA GLU A 67 -9.64 18.79 6.44
C GLU A 67 -10.67 19.32 7.44
N GLU A 68 -11.55 20.23 7.04
CA GLU A 68 -12.61 20.77 7.91
C GLU A 68 -13.57 19.66 8.38
N LYS A 69 -13.98 18.76 7.46
CA LYS A 69 -14.82 17.61 7.81
C LYS A 69 -14.12 16.64 8.76
N GLN A 70 -12.82 16.44 8.59
CA GLN A 70 -12.03 15.59 9.47
C GLN A 70 -11.99 16.18 10.88
N GLU A 71 -11.64 17.46 11.02
CA GLU A 71 -11.61 18.15 12.31
C GLU A 71 -12.96 18.06 13.02
N HIS A 72 -14.06 18.38 12.31
CA HIS A 72 -15.39 18.30 12.89
C HIS A 72 -15.75 16.86 13.33
N THR A 73 -15.35 15.85 12.56
CA THR A 73 -15.60 14.45 12.90
C THR A 73 -14.80 14.02 14.13
N GLU A 74 -13.55 14.47 14.24
CA GLU A 74 -12.69 14.21 15.40
C GLU A 74 -13.27 14.84 16.68
N GLU A 75 -13.77 16.07 16.60
CA GLU A 75 -14.45 16.74 17.73
C GLU A 75 -15.71 15.99 18.16
N LEU A 76 -16.56 15.61 17.22
CA LEU A 76 -17.77 14.85 17.49
C LEU A 76 -17.45 13.50 18.13
N LEU A 77 -16.40 12.83 17.65
CA LEU A 77 -15.94 11.58 18.24
C LEU A 77 -15.44 11.80 19.67
N HIS A 78 -14.59 12.79 19.92
CA HIS A 78 -14.09 13.11 21.26
C HIS A 78 -15.23 13.39 22.23
N LYS A 79 -16.21 14.19 21.81
CA LYS A 79 -17.42 14.46 22.59
C LYS A 79 -18.22 13.19 22.85
N SER A 80 -18.39 12.34 21.83
CA SER A 80 -19.08 11.06 21.97
C SER A 80 -18.38 10.12 22.96
N LEU A 81 -17.06 10.04 22.91
CA LEU A 81 -16.25 9.21 23.80
C LEU A 81 -16.30 9.70 25.26
N SER A 82 -16.49 11.01 25.48
CA SER A 82 -16.64 11.58 26.84
C SER A 82 -17.90 11.10 27.58
N TYR A 83 -18.91 10.61 26.86
CA TYR A 83 -20.11 10.00 27.46
C TYR A 83 -19.90 8.53 27.85
N LEU A 84 -18.79 7.92 27.44
CA LEU A 84 -18.44 6.54 27.77
C LEU A 84 -17.58 6.49 29.03
N ASN A 85 -17.91 5.61 29.97
CA ASN A 85 -17.02 5.30 31.08
C ASN A 85 -15.80 4.48 30.62
N GLU A 86 -14.80 4.35 31.48
CA GLU A 86 -13.53 3.66 31.17
C GLU A 86 -13.74 2.22 30.67
N ASN A 87 -14.69 1.48 31.26
CA ASN A 87 -14.98 0.10 30.85
C ASN A 87 -15.61 0.05 29.45
N GLN A 88 -16.50 0.99 29.12
CA GLN A 88 -17.08 1.11 27.79
C GLN A 88 -16.04 1.53 26.75
N GLN A 89 -15.17 2.50 27.08
CA GLN A 89 -14.05 2.89 26.22
C GLN A 89 -13.08 1.71 26.00
N GLN A 90 -12.79 0.94 27.05
CA GLN A 90 -11.95 -0.25 26.95
C GLN A 90 -12.59 -1.32 26.06
N LYS A 91 -13.90 -1.56 26.17
CA LYS A 91 -14.61 -2.50 25.28
C LYS A 91 -14.57 -2.04 23.82
N LEU A 92 -14.74 -0.74 23.59
CA LEU A 92 -14.66 -0.14 22.26
C LEU A 92 -13.24 -0.26 21.69
N ALA A 93 -12.21 0.09 22.46
CA ALA A 93 -10.82 -0.09 22.07
C ALA A 93 -10.50 -1.56 21.77
N ASN A 94 -10.95 -2.48 22.62
CA ASN A 94 -10.78 -3.92 22.42
C ASN A 94 -11.37 -4.41 21.11
N SER A 95 -12.46 -3.79 20.63
CA SER A 95 -13.10 -4.17 19.36
C SER A 95 -12.26 -3.82 18.12
N GLN A 96 -11.28 -2.93 18.25
CA GLN A 96 -10.35 -2.62 17.16
C GLN A 96 -9.28 -3.70 16.94
N TYR A 97 -9.14 -4.67 17.85
CA TYR A 97 -8.14 -5.73 17.73
C TYR A 97 -8.85 -7.08 17.71
N LYS A 98 -8.81 -7.73 16.54
CA LYS A 98 -9.32 -9.08 16.38
C LYS A 98 -8.17 -10.08 16.38
N TYR A 99 -8.24 -11.05 17.29
CA TYR A 99 -7.29 -12.15 17.37
C TYR A 99 -7.94 -13.43 16.84
N THR A 100 -7.18 -14.20 16.06
CA THR A 100 -7.59 -15.53 15.59
C THR A 100 -6.48 -16.52 15.89
N LEU A 101 -6.83 -17.65 16.49
CA LEU A 101 -5.95 -18.81 16.64
C LEU A 101 -6.50 -19.93 15.76
N GLU A 102 -5.68 -20.42 14.85
CA GLU A 102 -6.06 -21.41 13.87
C GLU A 102 -4.99 -22.48 13.69
N VAL A 103 -5.43 -23.65 13.25
CA VAL A 103 -4.57 -24.76 12.86
C VAL A 103 -4.96 -25.19 11.46
N ASN A 104 -4.03 -25.09 10.51
CA ASN A 104 -4.28 -25.35 9.10
C ASN A 104 -5.51 -24.60 8.57
N ASP A 105 -5.59 -23.31 8.89
CA ASP A 105 -6.65 -22.38 8.48
C ASP A 105 -8.04 -22.71 9.06
N ASN A 106 -8.10 -23.59 10.06
CA ASN A 106 -9.33 -23.88 10.83
C ASN A 106 -9.23 -23.26 12.22
N PRO A 107 -10.26 -22.52 12.68
CA PRO A 107 -10.25 -21.93 14.00
C PRO A 107 -10.20 -23.01 15.09
N VAL A 108 -9.44 -22.74 16.16
CA VAL A 108 -9.38 -23.65 17.31
C VAL A 108 -10.75 -23.70 18.00
N PRO A 109 -11.33 -24.90 18.26
CA PRO A 109 -12.59 -25.05 18.97
C PRO A 109 -12.54 -24.50 20.40
N LYS A 110 -13.71 -24.17 20.98
CA LYS A 110 -13.80 -23.54 22.31
C LYS A 110 -13.16 -24.34 23.44
N ASP A 111 -13.16 -25.65 23.32
CA ASP A 111 -12.54 -26.59 24.27
C ASP A 111 -11.03 -26.81 24.04
N GLY A 112 -10.46 -26.16 23.02
CA GLY A 112 -9.04 -26.21 22.68
C GLY A 112 -8.57 -27.52 22.07
N SER A 113 -9.47 -28.44 21.73
CA SER A 113 -9.10 -29.76 21.20
C SER A 113 -9.50 -29.91 19.75
N LEU A 114 -8.58 -30.35 18.90
CA LEU A 114 -8.86 -30.60 17.49
C LEU A 114 -8.02 -31.74 16.93
N GLU A 115 -8.50 -32.33 15.84
CA GLU A 115 -7.84 -33.44 15.15
C GLU A 115 -7.48 -33.03 13.73
N ILE A 116 -6.25 -33.31 13.31
CA ILE A 116 -5.73 -32.94 11.99
C ILE A 116 -5.14 -34.17 11.31
N LYS A 117 -5.49 -34.35 10.03
CA LYS A 117 -4.99 -35.45 9.17
C LYS A 117 -3.90 -35.01 8.17
N LYS A 118 -3.58 -33.71 8.11
CA LYS A 118 -2.63 -33.16 7.13
C LYS A 118 -1.20 -33.49 7.53
N GLU A 119 -0.36 -33.74 6.52
CA GLU A 119 1.08 -34.00 6.70
C GLU A 119 1.85 -32.78 7.22
N GLN A 120 1.43 -31.57 6.81
CA GLN A 120 1.94 -30.33 7.38
C GLN A 120 0.90 -29.69 8.29
N ILE A 121 1.34 -29.30 9.48
CA ILE A 121 0.51 -28.64 10.47
C ILE A 121 1.06 -27.24 10.70
N LYS A 122 0.20 -26.24 10.51
CA LYS A 122 0.51 -24.82 10.70
C LYS A 122 -0.39 -24.27 11.80
N VAL A 123 0.17 -24.00 12.97
CA VAL A 123 -0.49 -23.25 14.04
C VAL A 123 -0.24 -21.77 13.80
N SER A 124 -1.30 -20.96 13.67
CA SER A 124 -1.17 -19.53 13.43
C SER A 124 -1.92 -18.73 14.47
N LEU A 125 -1.27 -17.72 15.03
CA LEU A 125 -1.91 -16.68 15.81
C LEU A 125 -1.83 -15.37 15.02
N ILE A 126 -2.99 -14.83 14.69
CA ILE A 126 -3.17 -13.70 13.80
C ILE A 126 -3.80 -12.55 14.58
N GLN A 127 -3.26 -11.34 14.40
CA GLN A 127 -3.85 -10.09 14.84
C GLN A 127 -4.34 -9.33 13.60
N ARG A 128 -5.58 -8.84 13.64
CA ARG A 128 -6.17 -7.95 12.65
C ARG A 128 -6.58 -6.63 13.29
N THR A 129 -6.19 -5.53 12.67
CA THR A 129 -6.58 -4.16 13.01
C THR A 129 -7.52 -3.60 11.93
N PRO A 130 -8.32 -2.56 12.22
CA PRO A 130 -9.10 -1.88 11.20
C PRO A 130 -8.19 -1.17 10.20
N ASN A 131 -8.65 -1.02 8.95
CA ASN A 131 -7.95 -0.26 7.90
C ASN A 131 -7.85 1.23 8.25
N HIS A 132 -8.77 1.73 9.07
CA HIS A 132 -8.83 3.12 9.50
C HIS A 132 -8.94 3.16 11.02
N HIS A 133 -8.02 3.86 11.66
CA HIS A 133 -8.04 4.09 13.09
C HIS A 133 -9.02 5.22 13.39
N VAL A 134 -10.26 4.85 13.73
CA VAL A 134 -11.28 5.85 14.07
C VAL A 134 -11.06 6.41 15.47
N LEU A 135 -10.65 5.57 16.43
CA LEU A 135 -10.46 6.02 17.82
C LEU A 135 -9.16 6.82 17.99
N PRO A 136 -9.13 7.82 18.92
CA PRO A 136 -7.91 8.49 19.34
C PRO A 136 -6.84 7.47 19.76
N THR A 137 -5.59 7.77 19.44
CA THR A 137 -4.45 6.86 19.61
C THR A 137 -4.34 6.33 21.04
N GLU A 138 -4.59 7.17 22.05
CA GLU A 138 -4.51 6.84 23.47
C GLU A 138 -5.57 5.79 23.86
N ILE A 139 -6.77 5.87 23.29
CA ILE A 139 -7.86 4.94 23.54
C ILE A 139 -7.62 3.65 22.74
N SER A 140 -7.28 3.79 21.46
CA SER A 140 -6.96 2.68 20.55
C SER A 140 -5.90 1.75 21.15
N ARG A 141 -4.78 2.30 21.64
CA ARG A 141 -3.67 1.51 22.22
C ARG A 141 -4.09 0.66 23.42
N LYS A 142 -5.05 1.11 24.23
CA LYS A 142 -5.58 0.32 25.35
C LYS A 142 -6.28 -0.95 24.88
N GLY A 143 -6.74 -0.97 23.62
CA GLY A 143 -7.43 -2.08 23.01
C GLY A 143 -6.56 -3.28 22.65
N ARG A 144 -5.23 -3.13 22.67
CA ARG A 144 -4.28 -4.23 22.43
C ARG A 144 -4.28 -5.23 23.58
N ILE A 145 -3.93 -6.47 23.27
CA ILE A 145 -3.48 -7.41 24.30
C ILE A 145 -2.17 -6.89 24.93
N SER A 146 -1.87 -7.24 26.19
CA SER A 146 -0.59 -6.86 26.82
C SER A 146 0.61 -7.38 26.01
N GLU A 147 1.80 -6.80 26.15
CA GLU A 147 2.99 -7.27 25.42
C GLU A 147 2.76 -7.38 23.89
N ASP A 148 3.60 -8.17 23.20
CA ASP A 148 3.34 -8.53 21.82
C ASP A 148 2.48 -9.79 21.75
N TYR A 149 1.46 -9.80 20.89
CA TYR A 149 0.47 -10.87 20.82
C TYR A 149 1.09 -12.27 20.64
N TYR A 150 2.19 -12.39 19.90
CA TYR A 150 2.85 -13.67 19.63
C TYR A 150 3.48 -14.29 20.89
N THR A 151 3.80 -13.48 21.90
CA THR A 151 4.31 -13.97 23.19
C THR A 151 3.24 -14.69 24.00
N HIS A 152 1.95 -14.58 23.65
CA HIS A 152 0.87 -15.20 24.40
C HIS A 152 0.69 -16.70 24.13
N ILE A 153 1.42 -17.26 23.17
CA ILE A 153 1.60 -18.71 23.02
C ILE A 153 2.82 -19.12 23.86
N LYS A 154 2.63 -20.09 24.74
CA LYS A 154 3.65 -20.60 25.66
C LYS A 154 3.78 -22.12 25.52
N GLU A 155 4.95 -22.64 25.89
CA GLU A 155 5.18 -24.08 26.08
C GLU A 155 4.80 -24.95 24.86
N ILE A 156 5.08 -24.45 23.65
CA ILE A 156 4.77 -25.20 22.43
C ILE A 156 5.65 -26.44 22.32
N ALA A 157 5.02 -27.60 22.27
CA ALA A 157 5.66 -28.90 22.25
C ALA A 157 4.97 -29.84 21.23
N PRO A 158 5.73 -30.62 20.44
CA PRO A 158 7.18 -30.53 20.29
C PRO A 158 7.61 -29.18 19.70
N ALA A 159 8.91 -28.91 19.60
CA ALA A 159 9.38 -27.68 18.98
C ALA A 159 8.95 -27.63 17.49
N PRO A 160 8.50 -26.49 16.97
CA PRO A 160 8.19 -26.35 15.56
C PRO A 160 9.44 -26.48 14.71
N GLU A 161 9.30 -27.06 13.53
CA GLU A 161 10.38 -27.11 12.52
C GLU A 161 10.74 -25.70 12.06
N LYS A 162 9.73 -24.84 11.90
CA LYS A 162 9.89 -23.47 11.47
C LYS A 162 8.91 -22.55 12.20
N THR A 163 9.41 -21.40 12.61
CA THR A 163 8.59 -20.28 13.06
C THR A 163 8.85 -19.09 12.15
N PHE A 164 7.79 -18.42 11.68
CA PHE A 164 7.92 -17.23 10.84
C PHE A 164 6.78 -16.23 11.10
N PHE A 165 7.03 -14.98 10.72
CA PHE A 165 6.07 -13.89 10.83
C PHE A 165 5.51 -13.55 9.45
N THR A 166 4.24 -13.16 9.42
CA THR A 166 3.64 -12.43 8.31
C THR A 166 3.32 -11.02 8.79
N ASP A 167 3.69 -10.05 7.97
CA ASP A 167 3.47 -8.63 8.25
C ASP A 167 2.76 -7.99 7.06
N GLY A 168 1.66 -7.34 7.35
CA GLY A 168 0.80 -6.67 6.39
C GLY A 168 0.14 -5.48 7.06
N THR A 169 -0.34 -4.53 6.27
CA THR A 169 -0.83 -3.23 6.76
C THR A 169 -1.87 -3.34 7.88
N ILE A 170 -2.71 -4.37 7.83
CA ILE A 170 -3.85 -4.56 8.75
C ILE A 170 -3.92 -5.95 9.38
N VAL A 171 -3.06 -6.87 8.94
CA VAL A 171 -3.01 -8.26 9.40
C VAL A 171 -1.57 -8.65 9.62
N THR A 172 -1.24 -9.06 10.83
CA THR A 172 0.05 -9.64 11.20
C THR A 172 -0.17 -11.02 11.79
N GLY A 173 0.78 -11.94 11.61
CA GLY A 173 0.67 -13.31 12.09
C GLY A 173 2.00 -13.87 12.56
N ILE A 174 1.96 -14.71 13.60
CA ILE A 174 3.04 -15.66 13.89
C ILE A 174 2.56 -17.05 13.51
N HIS A 175 3.43 -17.82 12.85
CA HIS A 175 3.13 -19.15 12.35
C HIS A 175 4.18 -20.14 12.84
N HIS A 176 3.71 -21.26 13.38
CA HIS A 176 4.53 -22.40 13.78
C HIS A 176 4.18 -23.58 12.88
N GLN A 177 5.17 -24.05 12.11
CA GLN A 177 5.04 -25.17 11.19
C GLN A 177 5.65 -26.44 11.80
N PHE A 178 4.93 -27.54 11.59
CA PHE A 178 5.29 -28.87 12.01
C PHE A 178 5.13 -29.84 10.84
N ASN A 179 6.06 -30.77 10.74
CA ASN A 179 5.95 -31.91 9.84
C ASN A 179 5.48 -33.13 10.64
N LYS A 180 4.38 -33.74 10.20
CA LYS A 180 3.79 -34.94 10.81
C LYS A 180 4.78 -36.08 10.94
N SER A 181 5.74 -36.24 10.03
CA SER A 181 6.77 -37.29 10.12
C SER A 181 7.61 -37.21 11.40
N ASN A 182 7.70 -36.02 12.01
CA ASN A 182 8.53 -35.74 13.19
C ASN A 182 7.69 -35.64 14.48
N LEU A 183 6.38 -35.85 14.39
CA LEU A 183 5.46 -35.73 15.54
C LEU A 183 5.19 -37.10 16.14
N GLN A 184 5.36 -37.22 17.46
CA GLN A 184 5.08 -38.48 18.17
C GLN A 184 3.58 -38.82 18.21
N SER A 185 2.69 -37.82 18.13
CA SER A 185 1.24 -37.94 17.86
C SER A 185 0.47 -36.64 18.13
N ASN A 186 1.01 -35.74 18.95
CA ASN A 186 0.28 -34.56 19.44
C ASN A 186 1.15 -33.30 19.34
N ILE A 187 0.51 -32.15 19.11
CA ILE A 187 1.08 -30.83 19.40
C ILE A 187 0.28 -30.23 20.55
N THR A 188 0.97 -29.74 21.56
CA THR A 188 0.37 -29.11 22.74
C THR A 188 1.02 -27.75 22.98
N PHE A 189 0.21 -26.77 23.36
CA PHE A 189 0.71 -25.47 23.79
C PHE A 189 -0.30 -24.82 24.73
N SER A 190 0.16 -23.88 25.53
CA SER A 190 -0.68 -23.07 26.40
C SER A 190 -0.81 -21.65 25.85
N ILE A 191 -1.94 -21.02 26.13
CA ILE A 191 -2.18 -19.60 25.87
C ILE A 191 -2.45 -18.87 27.18
N THR A 192 -2.08 -17.61 27.26
CA THR A 192 -2.41 -16.77 28.42
C THR A 192 -3.93 -16.63 28.64
N ARG A 193 -4.33 -16.29 29.87
CA ARG A 193 -5.74 -16.00 30.20
C ARG A 193 -6.32 -14.84 29.41
N GLU A 194 -5.49 -13.85 29.10
CA GLU A 194 -5.90 -12.69 28.32
C GLU A 194 -6.23 -13.10 26.88
N LEU A 195 -5.33 -13.83 26.22
CA LEU A 195 -5.56 -14.32 24.86
C LEU A 195 -6.76 -15.28 24.82
N LYS A 196 -6.92 -16.15 25.83
CA LYS A 196 -8.11 -17.00 25.97
C LYS A 196 -9.41 -16.18 25.94
N LYS A 197 -9.46 -15.10 26.73
CA LYS A 197 -10.63 -14.21 26.78
C LYS A 197 -10.88 -13.54 25.43
N ARG A 198 -9.82 -13.09 24.73
CA ARG A 198 -9.91 -12.49 23.40
C ARG A 198 -10.41 -13.46 22.32
N LEU A 199 -9.99 -14.71 22.40
CA LEU A 199 -10.40 -15.76 21.46
C LEU A 199 -11.77 -16.38 21.80
N GLY A 200 -12.33 -16.09 22.97
CA GLY A 200 -13.60 -16.68 23.42
C GLY A 200 -13.49 -18.18 23.73
N LEU A 201 -12.30 -18.66 24.10
CA LEU A 201 -12.04 -20.06 24.43
C LEU A 201 -12.34 -20.34 25.92
N HIS A 202 -12.69 -21.59 26.23
CA HIS A 202 -12.96 -22.02 27.61
C HIS A 202 -11.68 -22.47 28.33
N THR A 203 -10.68 -22.93 27.58
CA THR A 203 -9.41 -23.45 28.07
C THR A 203 -8.22 -22.57 27.68
N THR A 204 -7.14 -22.65 28.45
CA THR A 204 -5.82 -22.13 28.07
C THR A 204 -4.93 -23.20 27.43
N SER A 205 -5.28 -24.47 27.52
CA SER A 205 -4.49 -25.57 26.97
C SER A 205 -5.07 -25.97 25.61
N ILE A 206 -4.23 -25.95 24.57
CA ILE A 206 -4.60 -26.34 23.23
C ILE A 206 -3.93 -27.67 22.88
N GLN A 207 -4.70 -28.61 22.33
CA GLN A 207 -4.23 -29.93 21.93
C GLN A 207 -4.62 -30.20 20.48
N VAL A 208 -3.62 -30.40 19.63
CA VAL A 208 -3.78 -30.81 18.24
C VAL A 208 -3.38 -32.27 18.15
N LYS A 209 -4.36 -33.16 17.97
CA LYS A 209 -4.13 -34.58 17.75
C LYS A 209 -3.87 -34.83 16.28
N VAL A 210 -2.77 -35.51 15.97
CA VAL A 210 -2.37 -35.84 14.61
C VAL A 210 -2.84 -37.26 14.30
N LYS A 211 -3.64 -37.40 13.24
CA LYS A 211 -4.13 -38.68 12.73
C LYS A 211 -3.38 -39.09 11.48
#